data_AF-A0A257SNY3-F1
#
_entry.id   AF-A0A257SNY3-F1
#
_cell.length_a   1.000
_cell.length_b   1.000
_cell.length_c   1.000
_cell.angle_alpha   90.00
_cell.angle_beta   90.00
_cell.angle_gamma   90.00
#
_symmetry.space_group_name_H-M   'P 1'
#
loop_
_entity.id
_entity.type
_entity.pdbx_description
1 polymer ?
#
loop_
_entity_poly.entity_id
_entity_poly.type
_entity_poly.pdbx_seq_one_letter_code
_entity_poly.pdbx_strand_id
1 'polypeptide(L)'
;MKSASRDEEEGIQTGVAEKEADIPEKAEEVEDFGEAHDWDATRCYLREIGHSPLLTAEQEVTLGRRVQTGDQAARCTMIESNLRLVVKVARRYINRGLPLLDLI
;
A
#
# COMPACT_ATOMS: atom_id res chain seq x y z
N MET A 1 -45.91 11.70 44.03
CA MET A 1 -45.07 12.52 43.13
C MET A 1 -43.74 12.82 43.80
N LYS A 2 -42.64 12.67 43.04
CA LYS A 2 -41.23 13.01 43.33
C LYS A 2 -40.48 12.17 44.37
N SER A 3 -39.96 11.08 43.82
CA SER A 3 -38.66 10.47 44.04
C SER A 3 -37.50 11.46 44.26
N ALA A 4 -36.65 11.15 45.26
CA ALA A 4 -35.24 11.47 45.31
C ALA A 4 -34.58 10.60 46.41
N SER A 5 -34.15 9.40 46.04
CA SER A 5 -33.23 8.57 46.84
C SER A 5 -31.97 8.35 46.02
N ARG A 6 -30.86 8.78 46.61
CA ARG A 6 -29.50 8.75 46.12
C ARG A 6 -28.85 7.52 46.73
N ASP A 7 -28.54 6.53 45.91
CA ASP A 7 -27.70 5.38 46.27
C ASP A 7 -26.60 5.26 45.21
N GLU A 8 -25.37 5.11 45.70
CA GLU A 8 -24.10 5.00 44.98
C GLU A 8 -23.74 3.53 44.68
N GLU A 9 -22.73 3.36 43.81
CA GLU A 9 -21.99 2.11 43.47
C GLU A 9 -22.74 1.11 42.53
N GLU A 10 -22.15 0.49 41.50
CA GLU A 10 -20.77 0.13 41.20
C GLU A 10 -20.64 -0.33 39.72
N GLY A 11 -19.44 -0.23 39.13
CA GLY A 11 -19.02 -0.95 37.91
C GLY A 11 -19.48 -0.34 36.57
N ILE A 12 -18.68 -0.21 35.51
CA ILE A 12 -17.46 -0.91 35.11
C ILE A 12 -16.63 0.08 34.27
N GLN A 13 -15.43 0.42 34.75
CA GLN A 13 -14.37 0.97 33.89
C GLN A 13 -13.91 -0.11 32.92
N THR A 14 -14.35 -0.04 31.67
CA THR A 14 -13.64 -0.72 30.57
C THR A 14 -12.68 0.28 29.96
N GLY A 15 -11.52 0.41 30.60
CA GLY A 15 -10.35 0.96 29.96
C GLY A 15 -9.91 0.01 28.85
N VAL A 16 -10.41 0.22 27.63
CA VAL A 16 -9.77 -0.36 26.45
C VAL A 16 -8.76 0.68 26.02
N ALA A 17 -7.53 0.48 26.50
CA ALA A 17 -6.35 1.17 26.01
C ALA A 17 -6.27 0.93 24.50
N GLU A 18 -6.63 1.94 23.71
CA GLU A 18 -6.24 2.02 22.30
C GLU A 18 -4.73 2.20 22.29
N LYS A 19 -4.04 1.06 22.30
CA LYS A 19 -2.62 0.97 22.08
C LYS A 19 -2.44 1.30 20.60
N GLU A 20 -2.15 2.57 20.31
CA GLU A 20 -1.61 2.99 19.02
C GLU A 20 -0.49 2.01 18.68
N ALA A 21 -0.74 1.18 17.68
CA ALA A 21 0.26 0.32 17.11
C ALA A 21 1.25 1.23 16.43
N ASP A 22 2.33 1.51 17.16
CA ASP A 22 3.58 2.11 16.71
C ASP A 22 4.04 1.36 15.45
N ILE A 23 3.68 1.91 14.29
CA ILE A 23 4.23 1.49 13.00
C ILE A 23 5.60 2.13 12.97
N PRO A 24 6.70 1.36 13.03
CA PRO A 24 8.02 1.98 13.01
C PRO A 24 8.21 2.67 11.65
N GLU A 25 8.24 3.99 11.69
CA GLU A 25 8.70 4.89 10.65
C GLU A 25 10.22 4.71 10.48
N LYS A 26 10.61 3.54 9.98
CA LYS A 26 11.96 3.35 9.46
C LYS A 26 11.83 3.18 7.96
N ALA A 27 11.80 4.32 7.29
CA ALA A 27 12.23 4.40 5.90
C ALA A 27 13.63 3.78 5.85
N GLU A 28 13.73 2.56 5.31
CA GLU A 28 15.00 1.98 4.95
C GLU A 28 15.63 2.92 3.92
N GLU A 29 16.70 3.60 4.32
CA GLU A 29 17.59 4.33 3.42
C GLU A 29 18.04 3.34 2.34
N VAL A 30 17.55 3.55 1.13
CA VAL A 30 17.98 2.78 -0.03
C VAL A 30 19.36 3.31 -0.37
N GLU A 31 20.41 2.61 0.06
CA GLU A 31 21.77 3.00 -0.28
C GLU A 31 21.96 3.04 -1.80
N ASP A 32 22.37 4.21 -2.29
CA ASP A 32 22.57 4.55 -3.68
C ASP A 32 23.94 4.04 -4.14
N PHE A 33 23.95 2.84 -4.74
CA PHE A 33 25.11 2.29 -5.42
C PHE A 33 24.88 2.30 -6.94
N GLY A 34 25.52 3.26 -7.63
CA GLY A 34 26.00 3.06 -9.00
C GLY A 34 25.37 3.91 -10.12
N GLU A 35 26.22 4.75 -10.71
CA GLU A 35 26.20 5.27 -12.09
C GLU A 35 25.16 6.33 -12.47
N ALA A 36 25.61 7.58 -12.35
CA ALA A 36 24.98 8.80 -12.84
C ALA A 36 24.80 8.75 -14.38
N HIS A 37 23.58 8.44 -14.84
CA HIS A 37 22.85 9.14 -15.91
C HIS A 37 21.50 8.46 -16.29
N ASP A 38 21.21 7.26 -15.76
CA ASP A 38 19.94 6.50 -15.96
C ASP A 38 18.87 6.77 -14.87
N TRP A 39 19.18 7.66 -13.93
CA TRP A 39 18.37 7.88 -12.73
C TRP A 39 17.10 8.69 -12.96
N ASP A 40 16.99 9.46 -14.05
CA ASP A 40 15.85 10.37 -14.23
C ASP A 40 14.58 9.65 -14.72
N ALA A 41 14.72 8.77 -15.72
CA ALA A 41 13.61 7.98 -16.24
C ALA A 41 13.09 6.98 -15.19
N THR A 42 14.00 6.28 -14.52
CA THR A 42 13.65 5.34 -13.44
C THR A 42 12.99 6.06 -12.27
N ARG A 43 13.50 7.22 -11.83
CA ARG A 43 12.87 7.99 -10.74
C ARG A 43 11.52 8.56 -11.14
N CYS A 44 11.35 9.04 -12.36
CA CYS A 44 10.04 9.49 -12.86
C CYS A 44 9.01 8.35 -12.85
N TYR A 45 9.37 7.19 -13.39
CA TYR A 45 8.49 6.03 -13.40
C TYR A 45 8.10 5.57 -11.98
N LEU A 46 9.07 5.44 -11.08
CA LEU A 46 8.83 5.02 -9.70
C LEU A 46 7.95 6.02 -8.93
N ARG A 47 8.08 7.32 -9.22
CA ARG A 47 7.21 8.36 -8.65
C ARG A 47 5.78 8.19 -9.15
N GLU A 48 5.59 8.02 -10.46
CA GLU A 48 4.28 7.88 -11.09
C GLU A 48 3.48 6.70 -10.53
N ILE A 49 4.09 5.50 -10.47
CA ILE A 49 3.42 4.31 -9.92
C ILE A 49 3.21 4.38 -8.40
N GLY A 50 3.90 5.28 -7.71
CA GLY A 50 3.75 5.52 -6.27
C GLY A 50 2.46 6.26 -5.91
N HIS A 51 1.87 6.99 -6.86
CA HIS A 51 0.62 7.72 -6.66
C HIS A 51 -0.64 6.84 -6.74
N SER A 52 -0.53 5.62 -7.29
CA SER A 52 -1.68 4.71 -7.39
C SER A 52 -2.00 4.05 -6.04
N PRO A 53 -3.25 4.14 -5.56
CA PRO A 53 -3.64 3.51 -4.29
C PRO A 53 -3.65 1.98 -4.41
N LEU A 54 -3.33 1.32 -3.29
CA LEU A 54 -3.44 -0.12 -3.17
C LEU A 54 -4.91 -0.53 -3.09
N LEU A 55 -5.26 -1.64 -3.74
CA LEU A 55 -6.59 -2.21 -3.69
C LEU A 55 -6.78 -3.01 -2.40
N THR A 56 -8.00 -2.97 -1.86
CA THR A 56 -8.42 -3.94 -0.85
C THR A 56 -8.81 -5.26 -1.51
N ALA A 57 -8.81 -6.36 -0.75
CA ALA A 57 -9.21 -7.68 -1.26
C ALA A 57 -10.61 -7.69 -1.90
N GLU A 58 -11.57 -6.94 -1.33
CA GLU A 58 -12.92 -6.83 -1.90
C GLU A 58 -12.94 -6.07 -3.23
N GLN A 59 -12.12 -5.03 -3.35
CA GLN A 59 -11.97 -4.26 -4.60
C GLN A 59 -11.34 -5.12 -5.69
N GLU A 60 -10.32 -5.93 -5.36
CA GLU A 60 -9.70 -6.87 -6.30
C GLU A 60 -10.71 -7.88 -6.85
N VAL A 61 -11.56 -8.47 -5.98
CA VAL A 61 -12.60 -9.41 -6.44
C VAL A 61 -13.59 -8.72 -7.37
N THR A 62 -13.99 -7.49 -7.05
CA THR A 62 -14.96 -6.73 -7.84
C THR A 62 -14.39 -6.33 -9.21
N LEU A 63 -13.18 -5.77 -9.23
CA LEU A 63 -12.47 -5.41 -10.46
C LEU A 63 -12.16 -6.66 -11.29
N GLY A 64 -11.70 -7.75 -10.66
CA GLY A 64 -11.39 -9.00 -11.34
C GLY A 64 -12.59 -9.62 -12.05
N ARG A 65 -13.81 -9.52 -11.46
CA ARG A 65 -15.04 -9.93 -12.14
C ARG A 65 -15.33 -9.06 -13.37
N ARG A 66 -15.16 -7.74 -13.27
CA ARG A 66 -15.35 -6.81 -14.39
C ARG A 66 -14.32 -7.04 -15.51
N VAL A 67 -13.06 -7.29 -15.16
CA VAL A 67 -12.02 -7.63 -16.13
C VAL A 67 -12.38 -8.90 -16.91
N GLN A 68 -12.92 -9.92 -16.24
CA GLN A 68 -13.39 -11.15 -16.91
C GLN A 68 -14.51 -10.89 -17.92
N THR A 69 -15.34 -9.86 -17.69
CA THR A 69 -16.37 -9.44 -18.64
C THR A 69 -15.84 -8.56 -19.80
N GLY A 70 -14.54 -8.27 -19.82
CA GLY A 70 -13.90 -7.45 -20.86
C GLY A 70 -13.88 -5.95 -20.57
N ASP A 71 -14.13 -5.54 -19.32
CA ASP A 71 -14.04 -4.13 -18.92
C ASP A 71 -12.58 -3.65 -18.91
N GLN A 72 -12.21 -2.88 -19.94
CA GLN A 72 -10.85 -2.38 -20.12
C GLN A 72 -10.47 -1.35 -19.05
N ALA A 73 -11.42 -0.54 -18.56
CA ALA A 73 -11.14 0.44 -17.51
C ALA A 73 -10.81 -0.27 -16.19
N ALA A 74 -11.59 -1.30 -15.83
CA ALA A 74 -11.28 -2.14 -14.68
C ALA A 74 -9.91 -2.82 -14.80
N ARG A 75 -9.52 -3.23 -16.02
CA ARG A 75 -8.21 -3.83 -16.28
C ARG A 75 -7.07 -2.84 -16.07
N CYS A 76 -7.19 -1.61 -16.59
CA CYS A 76 -6.19 -0.58 -16.39
C CYS A 76 -6.01 -0.25 -14.90
N THR A 77 -7.12 -0.03 -14.17
CA THR A 77 -7.07 0.22 -12.72
C THR A 77 -6.40 -0.94 -11.97
N MET A 78 -6.75 -2.18 -12.30
CA MET A 78 -6.17 -3.35 -11.65
C MET A 78 -4.66 -3.48 -11.93
N ILE A 79 -4.20 -3.11 -13.13
CA ILE A 79 -2.77 -3.09 -13.48
C ILE A 79 -2.05 -1.99 -12.71
N GLU A 80 -2.55 -0.76 -12.78
CA GLU A 80 -1.93 0.43 -12.16
C GLU A 80 -1.74 0.27 -10.65
N SER A 81 -2.74 -0.28 -9.94
CA SER A 81 -2.64 -0.53 -8.51
C SER A 81 -1.61 -1.61 -8.13
N ASN A 82 -1.20 -2.45 -9.08
CA ASN A 82 -0.28 -3.56 -8.86
C ASN A 82 1.14 -3.32 -9.41
N LEU A 83 1.42 -2.20 -10.07
CA LEU A 83 2.75 -1.91 -10.65
C LEU A 83 3.87 -1.93 -9.59
N ARG A 84 3.58 -1.53 -8.35
CA ARG A 84 4.53 -1.58 -7.23
C ARG A 84 4.99 -3.00 -6.91
N LEU A 85 4.11 -4.00 -7.07
CA LEU A 85 4.45 -5.40 -6.88
C LEU A 85 5.45 -5.88 -7.94
N VAL A 86 5.24 -5.48 -9.20
CA VAL A 86 6.15 -5.81 -10.31
C VAL A 86 7.56 -5.31 -10.00
N VAL A 87 7.70 -4.05 -9.59
CA VAL A 87 9.01 -3.48 -9.20
C VAL A 87 9.64 -4.25 -8.03
N LYS A 88 8.86 -4.66 -7.03
CA LYS A 88 9.35 -5.46 -5.89
C LYS A 88 9.91 -6.81 -6.35
N VAL A 89 9.30 -7.45 -7.35
CA VAL A 89 9.77 -8.71 -7.92
C VAL A 89 10.99 -8.47 -8.81
N ALA A 90 10.94 -7.47 -9.69
CA ALA A 90 12.04 -7.09 -10.60
C ALA A 90 13.33 -6.75 -9.85
N ARG A 91 13.23 -6.09 -8.67
CA ARG A 91 14.36 -5.77 -7.80
C ARG A 91 15.24 -6.98 -7.45
N ARG A 92 14.70 -8.20 -7.39
CA ARG A 92 15.48 -9.43 -7.12
C ARG A 92 16.39 -9.85 -8.28
N TYR A 93 16.20 -9.26 -9.45
CA TYR A 93 16.92 -9.58 -10.68
C TYR A 93 17.89 -8.46 -11.11
N ILE A 94 18.02 -7.40 -10.30
CA ILE A 94 19.05 -6.37 -10.49
C ILE A 94 20.45 -7.00 -10.43
N ASN A 95 21.44 -6.36 -11.06
CA ASN A 95 22.84 -6.80 -11.14
C ASN A 95 23.07 -8.09 -11.95
N ARG A 96 22.14 -8.44 -12.84
CA ARG A 96 22.27 -9.58 -13.79
C ARG A 96 22.56 -9.15 -15.22
N GLY A 97 22.96 -7.88 -15.43
CA GLY A 97 23.32 -7.33 -16.74
C GLY A 97 22.19 -6.69 -17.53
N LEU A 98 20.99 -6.53 -16.93
CA LEU A 98 19.88 -5.76 -17.49
C LEU A 98 19.53 -4.57 -16.57
N PRO A 99 19.20 -3.39 -17.12
CA PRO A 99 18.74 -2.26 -16.33
C PRO A 99 17.35 -2.53 -15.74
N LEU A 100 17.01 -1.84 -14.65
CA LEU A 100 15.74 -2.08 -13.94
C LEU A 100 14.51 -1.83 -14.82
N LEU A 101 14.56 -0.83 -15.69
CA LEU A 101 13.45 -0.51 -16.61
C LEU A 101 13.16 -1.64 -17.60
N ASP A 102 14.16 -2.42 -18.01
CA ASP A 102 13.97 -3.56 -18.92
C ASP A 102 13.42 -4.79 -18.19
N LEU A 103 13.49 -4.83 -16.85
CA LEU A 103 12.97 -5.92 -16.02
C LEU A 103 11.48 -5.76 -15.66
N ILE A 104 10.93 -4.55 -15.85
CA ILE A 104 9.54 -4.17 -15.47
C ILE A 104 8.64 -4.27 -16.69
#